data_AF-A0A0F8BNE7-F1
#
_entry.id   AF-A0A0F8BNE7-F1
#
_cell.length_a   1.000
_cell.length_b   1.000
_cell.length_c   1.000
_cell.angle_alpha   90.00
_cell.angle_beta   90.00
_cell.angle_gamma   90.00
#
_symmetry.space_group_name_H-M   'P 1'
#
loop_
_entity.id
_entity.type
_entity.pdbx_description
1 polymer ?
#
loop_
_entity_poly.entity_id
_entity_poly.type
_entity_poly.pdbx_seq_one_letter_code
_entity_poly.pdbx_strand_id
1 'polypeptide(L)'
;MTDTRDNPINDAAGVDSLKPRDFEGYVVTDDKLPTKNTIQKIGSFSLLDREGSAHTFEKVANVAERTFVIFVRHFFCGNCQEYLRALSAAIKPGSLPQDTAIVVIGCGDPRLIDMYIDATGCKFPLYTDPERKIFDALGMAPTEALEKLSVTDASAPAVAAEKADPAANGNAADSDGDDSENEGVTDPAATGAAKKKKKRKPKKKKKATPKEQTSPPTVPVSVLFPGRNYPKGEEVEYLNENNFRTTNEEKRHLDNIKADFLSDYRAAAEVHRQVRQHAQKTIKPGQTLTDIANSIEDSVRALTGHSGLEEGDALIAGMGFPTGLSINHCAAHYTPNAGNKMVLQQGDVMKVDFGVHVNGCIVDSAFTMAFEDKFNPLLEAVKDATNTGIREAGIDVRVGDIGGYIQEVMESYEVEIDGTTYPVKSIRNLNGHSILPYSIHGTKSVPIVKSKDMTKMEEGDVFAIETFGSTGNGYVHEDMETSHYAKTGDASNVPLRLSSAKQLLNVITKNFGTLPFCRRYLDRLGQEKYLLGLNNLVSAGIVEAYPPLVDKKGSYTAQYEHTILLRPTVKEVISRGDDF
;
A
#
# COMPACT_ATOMS: atom_id res chain seq x y z
N MET A 1 -55.41 30.71 21.67
CA MET A 1 -56.28 29.52 21.80
C MET A 1 -55.38 28.32 21.94
N THR A 2 -55.67 27.50 22.94
CA THR A 2 -54.84 26.46 23.53
C THR A 2 -54.78 25.17 22.70
N ASP A 3 -53.58 24.59 22.68
CA ASP A 3 -53.24 23.17 22.91
C ASP A 3 -53.11 22.14 21.76
N THR A 4 -52.10 21.31 21.98
CA THR A 4 -51.78 19.95 21.50
C THR A 4 -51.26 19.77 20.09
N ARG A 5 -49.93 19.58 19.95
CA ARG A 5 -49.29 18.40 19.32
C ARG A 5 -47.87 18.20 19.86
N ASP A 6 -47.77 17.92 21.16
CA ASP A 6 -46.75 16.98 21.61
C ASP A 6 -47.20 15.60 21.09
N ASN A 7 -46.56 15.13 20.03
CA ASN A 7 -46.68 13.75 19.61
C ASN A 7 -45.31 13.11 19.92
N PRO A 8 -45.22 12.20 20.91
CA PRO A 8 -44.00 11.47 21.15
C PRO A 8 -43.78 10.62 19.89
N ILE A 9 -42.65 10.83 19.22
CA ILE A 9 -42.20 9.90 18.19
C ILE A 9 -42.11 8.54 18.89
N ASN A 10 -42.95 7.61 18.47
CA ASN A 10 -42.97 6.23 18.94
C ASN A 10 -41.53 5.69 19.07
N ASP A 11 -41.16 5.27 20.27
CA ASP A 11 -39.99 4.45 20.63
C ASP A 11 -40.07 3.04 20.02
N ALA A 12 -40.42 2.92 18.74
CA ALA A 12 -40.64 1.65 18.05
C ALA A 12 -40.00 1.63 16.65
N ALA A 13 -38.75 2.06 16.57
CA ALA A 13 -37.75 1.57 15.63
C ALA A 13 -36.41 2.04 16.22
N GLY A 14 -35.61 1.12 16.74
CA GLY A 14 -34.36 1.46 17.42
C GLY A 14 -33.53 2.39 16.54
N VAL A 15 -33.28 3.61 17.03
CA VAL A 15 -32.21 4.44 16.52
C VAL A 15 -30.95 3.60 16.69
N ASP A 16 -30.32 3.25 15.58
CA ASP A 16 -29.07 2.52 15.59
C ASP A 16 -28.04 3.38 16.35
N SER A 17 -27.79 3.00 17.60
CA SER A 17 -26.84 3.66 18.50
C SER A 17 -25.45 3.03 18.39
N LEU A 18 -25.26 2.09 17.46
CA LEU A 18 -23.94 1.60 17.10
C LEU A 18 -23.23 2.69 16.31
N LYS A 19 -22.35 3.44 16.98
CA LYS A 19 -21.37 4.26 16.28
C LYS A 19 -20.64 3.38 15.26
N PRO A 20 -20.58 3.77 13.97
CA PRO A 20 -19.69 3.12 13.03
C PRO A 20 -18.27 3.14 13.61
N ARG A 21 -17.65 1.96 13.75
CA ARG A 21 -16.30 1.83 14.33
C ARG A 21 -15.21 2.50 13.49
N ASP A 22 -15.56 2.95 12.30
CA ASP A 22 -14.66 3.45 11.27
C ASP A 22 -13.92 4.75 11.64
N PHE A 23 -14.33 5.45 12.72
CA PHE A 23 -13.72 6.72 13.15
C PHE A 23 -13.58 6.90 14.67
N GLU A 24 -13.73 5.83 15.46
CA GLU A 24 -13.64 5.91 16.92
C GLU A 24 -12.22 6.33 17.34
N GLY A 25 -12.07 7.58 17.79
CA GLY A 25 -10.80 8.18 18.24
C GLY A 25 -10.15 9.20 17.30
N TYR A 26 -10.63 9.36 16.06
CA TYR A 26 -10.03 10.29 15.08
C TYR A 26 -10.80 11.61 14.93
N VAL A 27 -12.12 11.61 15.15
CA VAL A 27 -12.99 12.80 14.97
C VAL A 27 -14.10 12.79 16.02
N VAL A 28 -14.38 13.95 16.64
CA VAL A 28 -15.56 14.11 17.49
C VAL A 28 -16.80 14.20 16.60
N THR A 29 -17.54 13.10 16.46
CA THR A 29 -18.84 13.05 15.80
C THR A 29 -19.95 13.00 16.85
N ASP A 30 -21.06 13.71 16.59
CA ASP A 30 -22.27 13.62 17.40
C ASP A 30 -23.52 13.67 16.52
N ASP A 31 -24.62 13.12 17.05
CA ASP A 31 -25.93 13.09 16.39
C ASP A 31 -26.80 14.28 16.81
N LYS A 32 -26.20 15.39 17.27
CA LYS A 32 -26.98 16.55 17.70
C LYS A 32 -27.58 17.23 16.47
N LEU A 33 -28.88 17.49 16.56
CA LEU A 33 -29.59 18.22 15.53
C LEU A 33 -29.03 19.66 15.40
N PRO A 34 -28.91 20.19 14.17
CA PRO A 34 -28.52 21.58 13.96
C PRO A 34 -29.47 22.55 14.68
N THR A 35 -28.93 23.63 15.23
CA THR A 35 -29.75 24.63 15.93
C THR A 35 -30.71 25.34 14.96
N LYS A 36 -31.83 25.86 15.48
CA LYS A 36 -32.77 26.68 14.68
C LYS A 36 -32.07 27.86 14.00
N ASN A 37 -31.11 28.51 14.68
CA ASN A 37 -30.31 29.58 14.11
C ASN A 37 -29.42 29.10 12.96
N THR A 38 -28.82 27.91 13.08
CA THR A 38 -28.04 27.28 12.00
C THR A 38 -28.92 27.04 10.78
N ILE A 39 -30.10 26.44 10.96
CA ILE A 39 -31.04 26.16 9.87
C ILE A 39 -31.53 27.44 9.18
N GLN A 40 -31.88 28.48 9.95
CA GLN A 40 -32.25 29.78 9.38
C GLN A 40 -31.10 30.42 8.60
N LYS A 41 -29.86 30.32 9.11
CA LYS A 41 -28.67 30.88 8.46
C LYS A 41 -28.38 30.20 7.12
N ILE A 42 -28.42 28.87 7.06
CA ILE A 42 -28.13 28.15 5.81
C ILE A 42 -29.26 28.28 4.79
N GLY A 43 -30.48 28.61 5.21
CA GLY A 43 -31.64 28.76 4.32
C GLY A 43 -31.39 29.70 3.13
N SER A 44 -30.64 30.78 3.34
CA SER A 44 -30.28 31.75 2.28
C SER A 44 -29.07 31.35 1.43
N PHE A 45 -28.37 30.25 1.74
CA PHE A 45 -27.18 29.84 1.01
C PHE A 45 -27.55 29.22 -0.34
N SER A 46 -26.69 29.45 -1.33
CA SER A 46 -26.90 29.01 -2.71
C SER A 46 -26.40 27.58 -2.92
N LEU A 47 -27.19 26.81 -3.65
CA LEU A 47 -26.90 25.52 -4.21
C LEU A 47 -26.99 25.62 -5.73
N LEU A 48 -26.22 24.81 -6.46
CA LEU A 48 -26.25 24.75 -7.92
C LEU A 48 -26.90 23.45 -8.38
N ASP A 49 -27.77 23.51 -9.38
CA ASP A 49 -28.29 22.32 -10.08
C ASP A 49 -27.31 21.84 -11.18
N ARG A 50 -27.72 20.80 -11.92
CA ARG A 50 -26.92 20.21 -13.01
C ARG A 50 -26.68 21.17 -14.18
N GLU A 51 -27.53 22.19 -14.35
CA GLU A 51 -27.35 23.26 -15.32
C GLU A 51 -26.51 24.43 -14.78
N GLY A 52 -26.10 24.38 -13.50
CA GLY A 52 -25.37 25.44 -12.82
C GLY A 52 -26.25 26.60 -12.34
N SER A 53 -27.57 26.44 -12.33
CA SER A 53 -28.52 27.45 -11.86
C SER A 53 -28.56 27.48 -10.33
N ALA A 54 -28.63 28.69 -9.77
CA ALA A 54 -28.61 28.90 -8.32
C ALA A 54 -30.00 28.76 -7.68
N HIS A 55 -30.08 27.96 -6.61
CA HIS A 55 -31.25 27.74 -5.77
C HIS A 55 -30.90 27.95 -4.30
N THR A 56 -31.81 28.51 -3.49
CA THR A 56 -31.54 28.64 -2.05
C THR A 56 -31.77 27.30 -1.33
N PHE A 57 -30.99 27.01 -0.29
CA PHE A 57 -31.19 25.81 0.53
C PHE A 57 -32.62 25.71 1.06
N GLU A 58 -33.23 26.83 1.46
CA GLU A 58 -34.63 26.87 1.91
C GLU A 58 -35.61 26.39 0.83
N LYS A 59 -35.40 26.74 -0.44
CA LYS A 59 -36.25 26.27 -1.54
C LYS A 59 -36.04 24.78 -1.80
N VAL A 60 -34.79 24.32 -1.74
CA VAL A 60 -34.42 22.93 -1.98
C VAL A 60 -34.89 22.01 -0.85
N ALA A 61 -34.82 22.47 0.40
CA ALA A 61 -35.22 21.70 1.57
C ALA A 61 -36.74 21.69 1.84
N ASN A 62 -37.51 22.60 1.22
CA ASN A 62 -38.97 22.71 1.42
C ASN A 62 -39.77 22.36 0.16
N VAL A 63 -39.29 21.40 -0.64
CA VAL A 63 -39.98 20.92 -1.85
C VAL A 63 -41.23 20.08 -1.55
N ALA A 64 -41.39 19.61 -0.31
CA ALA A 64 -42.55 18.86 0.18
C ALA A 64 -42.80 19.16 1.67
N GLU A 65 -43.92 18.69 2.24
CA GLU A 65 -44.20 18.82 3.68
C GLU A 65 -43.12 18.14 4.54
N ARG A 66 -42.57 17.03 4.03
CA ARG A 66 -41.42 16.33 4.62
C ARG A 66 -40.32 16.15 3.58
N THR A 67 -39.16 16.72 3.82
CA THR A 67 -37.99 16.52 2.93
C THR A 67 -36.86 15.86 3.70
N PHE A 68 -36.33 14.78 3.14
CA PHE A 68 -35.12 14.13 3.63
C PHE A 68 -33.93 14.58 2.79
N VAL A 69 -33.00 15.31 3.41
CA VAL A 69 -31.83 15.88 2.73
C VAL A 69 -30.60 15.05 3.05
N ILE A 70 -29.96 14.52 2.01
CA ILE A 70 -28.79 13.64 2.11
C ILE A 70 -27.56 14.41 1.64
N PHE A 71 -26.59 14.59 2.53
CA PHE A 71 -25.30 15.19 2.17
C PHE A 71 -24.30 14.10 1.81
N VAL A 72 -23.69 14.18 0.62
CA VAL A 72 -22.62 13.28 0.18
C VAL A 72 -21.25 13.93 0.33
N ARG A 73 -20.25 13.15 0.72
CA ARG A 73 -18.90 13.65 1.05
C ARG A 73 -18.21 14.33 -0.12
N HIS A 74 -18.24 13.67 -1.28
CA HIS A 74 -17.81 14.17 -2.58
C HIS A 74 -18.30 13.17 -3.65
N PHE A 75 -18.35 13.57 -4.93
CA PHE A 75 -18.88 12.72 -6.00
C PHE A 75 -18.01 11.50 -6.35
N PHE A 76 -16.76 11.46 -5.89
CA PHE A 76 -15.86 10.32 -6.08
C PHE A 76 -15.80 9.39 -4.85
N CYS A 77 -16.65 9.61 -3.86
CA CYS A 77 -16.63 8.83 -2.65
C CYS A 77 -17.30 7.47 -2.87
N GLY A 78 -16.52 6.39 -2.89
CA GLY A 78 -17.04 5.03 -3.10
C GLY A 78 -18.20 4.66 -2.17
N ASN A 79 -18.08 4.94 -0.86
CA ASN A 79 -19.16 4.61 0.08
C ASN A 79 -20.42 5.47 -0.17
N CYS A 80 -20.29 6.74 -0.57
CA CYS A 80 -21.46 7.57 -0.88
C CYS A 80 -22.13 7.11 -2.19
N GLN A 81 -21.33 6.70 -3.17
CA GLN A 81 -21.86 6.10 -4.40
C GLN A 81 -22.63 4.82 -4.11
N GLU A 82 -22.05 3.92 -3.31
CA GLU A 82 -22.70 2.65 -2.96
C GLU A 82 -23.96 2.86 -2.12
N TYR A 83 -23.92 3.80 -1.17
CA TYR A 83 -25.11 4.19 -0.41
C TYR A 83 -26.24 4.68 -1.32
N LEU A 84 -25.93 5.54 -2.30
CA LEU A 84 -26.94 6.03 -3.25
C LEU A 84 -27.42 4.96 -4.23
N ARG A 85 -26.56 4.02 -4.66
CA ARG A 85 -26.99 2.85 -5.44
C ARG A 85 -28.00 2.02 -4.66
N ALA A 86 -27.68 1.67 -3.42
CA ALA A 86 -28.56 0.91 -2.55
C ALA A 86 -29.89 1.65 -2.30
N LEU A 87 -29.84 2.94 -1.99
CA LEU A 87 -31.02 3.77 -1.76
C LEU A 87 -31.92 3.86 -3.01
N SER A 88 -31.32 4.09 -4.17
CA SER A 88 -32.04 4.25 -5.44
C SER A 88 -32.61 2.93 -5.98
N ALA A 89 -32.01 1.80 -5.61
CA ALA A 89 -32.54 0.47 -5.85
C ALA A 89 -33.69 0.12 -4.89
N ALA A 90 -33.59 0.53 -3.63
CA ALA A 90 -34.57 0.21 -2.59
C ALA A 90 -35.87 1.03 -2.71
N ILE A 91 -35.79 2.31 -3.07
CA ILE A 91 -36.96 3.19 -3.16
C ILE A 91 -37.56 3.13 -4.56
N LYS A 92 -38.81 2.68 -4.64
CA LYS A 92 -39.56 2.58 -5.90
C LYS A 92 -40.26 3.91 -6.20
N PRO A 93 -40.49 4.28 -7.48
CA PRO A 93 -41.30 5.44 -7.83
C PRO A 93 -42.68 5.37 -7.15
N GLY A 94 -43.04 6.40 -6.38
CA GLY A 94 -44.31 6.48 -5.66
C GLY A 94 -44.38 5.68 -4.35
N SER A 95 -43.29 5.07 -3.87
CA SER A 95 -43.28 4.35 -2.59
C SER A 95 -43.01 5.24 -1.38
N LEU A 96 -42.74 6.52 -1.58
CA LEU A 96 -42.57 7.47 -0.49
C LEU A 96 -43.93 7.78 0.16
N PRO A 97 -43.98 8.03 1.47
CA PRO A 97 -45.18 8.51 2.13
C PRO A 97 -45.71 9.79 1.46
N GLN A 98 -47.01 10.05 1.60
CA GLN A 98 -47.64 11.24 1.04
C GLN A 98 -46.89 12.52 1.46
N ASP A 99 -46.72 13.44 0.51
CA ASP A 99 -46.03 14.73 0.69
C ASP A 99 -44.60 14.60 1.25
N THR A 100 -43.87 13.58 0.81
CA THR A 100 -42.47 13.32 1.18
C THR A 100 -41.53 13.33 -0.02
N ALA A 101 -40.40 14.03 0.10
CA ALA A 101 -39.35 14.10 -0.92
C ALA A 101 -37.98 13.72 -0.36
N ILE A 102 -37.08 13.28 -1.24
CA ILE A 102 -35.66 13.06 -0.95
C ILE A 102 -34.86 13.97 -1.86
N VAL A 103 -33.84 14.62 -1.32
CA VAL A 103 -32.91 15.48 -2.06
C VAL A 103 -31.48 15.13 -1.68
N VAL A 104 -30.58 15.12 -2.65
CA VAL A 104 -29.15 14.87 -2.45
C VAL A 104 -28.36 16.16 -2.66
N ILE A 105 -27.42 16.45 -1.77
CA ILE A 105 -26.51 17.61 -1.87
C ILE A 105 -25.06 17.13 -1.79
N GLY A 106 -24.27 17.41 -2.81
CA GLY A 106 -22.81 17.23 -2.79
C GLY A 106 -22.06 18.53 -2.64
N CYS A 107 -20.73 18.45 -2.52
CA CYS A 107 -19.84 19.62 -2.54
C CYS A 107 -18.95 19.67 -3.81
N GLY A 108 -19.29 18.88 -4.84
CA GLY A 108 -18.54 18.82 -6.09
C GLY A 108 -18.93 19.93 -7.07
N ASP A 109 -18.22 20.01 -8.19
CA ASP A 109 -18.60 20.88 -9.30
C ASP A 109 -19.97 20.44 -9.90
N PRO A 110 -20.92 21.35 -10.17
CA PRO A 110 -22.23 21.01 -10.73
C PRO A 110 -22.15 20.24 -12.06
N ARG A 111 -21.08 20.42 -12.85
CA ARG A 111 -20.87 19.71 -14.12
C ARG A 111 -20.68 18.20 -13.94
N LEU A 112 -20.37 17.75 -12.73
CA LEU A 112 -20.18 16.34 -12.38
C LEU A 112 -21.47 15.66 -11.91
N ILE A 113 -22.59 16.39 -11.81
CA ILE A 113 -23.87 15.83 -11.35
C ILE A 113 -24.33 14.68 -12.26
N ASP A 114 -24.26 14.87 -13.58
CA ASP A 114 -24.72 13.87 -14.55
C ASP A 114 -23.91 12.57 -14.44
N MET A 115 -22.59 12.70 -14.40
CA MET A 115 -21.67 11.58 -14.17
C MET A 115 -22.01 10.86 -12.84
N TYR A 116 -22.28 11.61 -11.77
CA TYR A 116 -22.59 11.03 -10.48
C TYR A 116 -23.95 10.33 -10.46
N ILE A 117 -24.94 10.86 -11.17
CA ILE A 117 -26.25 10.22 -11.37
C ILE A 117 -26.07 8.91 -12.14
N ASP A 118 -25.32 8.92 -13.25
CA ASP A 118 -25.08 7.73 -14.07
C ASP A 118 -24.34 6.64 -13.27
N ALA A 119 -23.32 7.03 -12.50
CA ALA A 119 -22.53 6.10 -11.69
C ALA A 119 -23.30 5.48 -10.51
N THR A 120 -24.33 6.16 -10.01
CA THR A 120 -25.08 5.74 -8.81
C THR A 120 -26.50 5.27 -9.11
N GLY A 121 -27.02 5.53 -10.31
CA GLY A 121 -28.43 5.36 -10.63
C GLY A 121 -29.35 6.24 -9.78
N CYS A 122 -28.86 7.38 -9.28
CA CYS A 122 -29.61 8.26 -8.39
C CYS A 122 -30.90 8.75 -9.05
N LYS A 123 -32.04 8.54 -8.39
CA LYS A 123 -33.38 8.93 -8.90
C LYS A 123 -33.91 10.21 -8.24
N PHE A 124 -33.14 10.82 -7.35
CA PHE A 124 -33.56 11.97 -6.55
C PHE A 124 -32.92 13.26 -7.09
N PRO A 125 -33.59 14.42 -6.93
CA PRO A 125 -32.98 15.71 -7.25
C PRO A 125 -31.62 15.88 -6.56
N LEU A 126 -30.64 16.33 -7.33
CA LEU A 126 -29.26 16.47 -6.86
C LEU A 126 -28.74 17.87 -7.11
N TYR A 127 -28.12 18.46 -6.08
CA TYR A 127 -27.56 19.80 -6.10
C TYR A 127 -26.13 19.81 -5.55
N THR A 128 -25.39 20.89 -5.77
CA THR A 128 -24.05 21.08 -5.20
C THR A 128 -23.90 22.38 -4.42
N ASP A 129 -23.09 22.32 -3.36
CA ASP A 129 -22.49 23.46 -2.66
C ASP A 129 -20.96 23.42 -2.87
N PRO A 130 -20.45 23.91 -4.03
CA PRO A 130 -19.02 23.79 -4.35
C PRO A 130 -18.12 24.54 -3.36
N GLU A 131 -18.64 25.59 -2.74
CA GLU A 131 -17.92 26.42 -1.75
C GLU A 131 -18.03 25.86 -0.32
N ARG A 132 -18.77 24.76 -0.12
CA ARG A 132 -18.98 24.08 1.17
C ARG A 132 -19.57 24.96 2.28
N LYS A 133 -20.20 26.08 1.96
CA LYS A 133 -20.75 27.02 2.96
C LYS A 133 -21.80 26.38 3.87
N ILE A 134 -22.63 25.49 3.33
CA ILE A 134 -23.65 24.74 4.06
C ILE A 134 -23.01 23.61 4.86
N PHE A 135 -22.08 22.87 4.26
CA PHE A 135 -21.33 21.81 4.93
C PHE A 135 -20.60 22.35 6.17
N ASP A 136 -19.90 23.48 6.05
CA ASP A 136 -19.17 24.11 7.14
C ASP A 136 -20.11 24.63 8.24
N ALA A 137 -21.24 25.23 7.87
CA ALA A 137 -22.24 25.72 8.82
C ALA A 137 -22.92 24.57 9.60
N LEU A 138 -23.01 23.38 9.01
CA LEU A 138 -23.50 22.16 9.64
C LEU A 138 -22.41 21.39 10.40
N GLY A 139 -21.15 21.86 10.40
CA GLY A 139 -20.05 21.22 11.10
C GLY A 139 -19.49 19.98 10.39
N MET A 140 -19.73 19.82 9.08
CA MET A 140 -19.23 18.70 8.28
C MET A 140 -17.80 18.96 7.80
N ALA A 141 -16.81 18.36 8.46
CA ALA A 141 -15.41 18.53 8.12
C ALA A 141 -14.97 17.73 6.86
N PRO A 142 -14.17 18.32 5.95
CA PRO A 142 -13.52 17.58 4.88
C PRO A 142 -12.37 16.72 5.43
N THR A 143 -12.08 15.59 4.78
CA THR A 143 -11.06 14.63 5.22
C THR A 143 -9.66 15.25 5.38
N GLU A 144 -9.28 16.20 4.52
CA GLU A 144 -8.00 16.94 4.62
C GLU A 144 -7.92 17.89 5.84
N ALA A 145 -9.05 18.34 6.38
CA ALA A 145 -9.07 19.17 7.59
C ALA A 145 -9.02 18.33 8.87
N LEU A 146 -9.34 17.03 8.79
CA LEU A 146 -9.23 16.10 9.91
C LEU A 146 -7.76 15.85 10.30
N GLU A 147 -6.82 15.91 9.35
CA GLU A 147 -5.38 15.82 9.62
C GLU A 147 -4.83 16.98 10.48
N LYS A 148 -5.55 18.11 10.53
CA LYS A 148 -5.16 19.31 11.28
C LYS A 148 -5.83 19.41 12.66
N LEU A 149 -6.76 18.50 12.98
CA LEU A 149 -7.43 18.47 14.27
C LEU A 149 -6.62 17.63 15.25
N SER A 150 -5.91 18.30 16.17
CA SER A 150 -5.31 17.63 17.32
C SER A 150 -6.40 17.12 18.27
N VAL A 151 -6.38 15.84 18.60
CA VAL A 151 -7.18 15.27 19.69
C VAL A 151 -6.67 15.87 21.00
N THR A 152 -7.46 16.75 21.62
CA THR A 152 -7.21 17.22 22.99
C THR A 152 -8.30 16.71 23.91
N ASP A 153 -7.86 16.01 24.96
CA ASP A 153 -8.68 15.52 26.06
C ASP A 153 -9.55 16.62 26.70
N ALA A 154 -10.72 16.18 27.15
CA ALA A 154 -11.70 16.98 27.86
C ALA A 154 -11.20 17.41 29.25
N SER A 155 -10.87 18.70 29.41
CA SER A 155 -11.12 19.47 30.65
C SER A 155 -10.86 20.97 30.44
N ALA A 156 -11.89 21.80 30.63
CA ALA A 156 -11.89 23.28 30.61
C ALA A 156 -11.12 23.90 31.83
N PRO A 157 -10.91 25.25 31.98
CA PRO A 157 -11.56 26.38 31.29
C PRO A 157 -10.66 27.60 30.88
N ALA A 158 -11.34 28.59 30.29
CA ALA A 158 -10.92 29.86 29.66
C ALA A 158 -9.95 30.78 30.44
N VAL A 159 -9.19 31.64 29.73
CA VAL A 159 -9.25 33.14 29.70
C VAL A 159 -8.23 33.70 28.67
N ALA A 160 -8.61 34.76 27.96
CA ALA A 160 -7.89 35.48 26.91
C ALA A 160 -6.86 36.53 27.39
N ALA A 161 -5.88 36.89 26.54
CA ALA A 161 -5.56 38.28 26.11
C ALA A 161 -4.22 38.41 25.33
N GLU A 162 -4.29 38.98 24.11
CA GLU A 162 -3.46 40.06 23.46
C GLU A 162 -1.91 40.09 23.60
N LYS A 163 -1.02 40.52 22.67
CA LYS A 163 -0.99 41.38 21.44
C LYS A 163 0.38 41.11 20.74
N ALA A 164 0.52 41.02 19.40
CA ALA A 164 0.92 42.07 18.43
C ALA A 164 2.12 42.96 18.86
N ASP A 165 3.17 43.30 18.11
CA ASP A 165 3.68 43.12 16.72
C ASP A 165 5.11 43.81 16.69
N PRO A 166 5.71 44.31 15.59
CA PRO A 166 6.74 43.68 14.74
C PRO A 166 8.06 44.49 14.58
N ALA A 167 8.79 44.19 13.49
CA ALA A 167 9.74 45.04 12.74
C ALA A 167 11.20 45.04 13.22
N ALA A 168 12.23 45.20 12.37
CA ALA A 168 12.40 45.18 10.92
C ALA A 168 13.92 45.39 10.64
N ASN A 169 14.32 45.11 9.40
CA ASN A 169 15.47 45.66 8.68
C ASN A 169 16.88 45.34 9.21
N GLY A 170 17.86 45.07 8.36
CA GLY A 170 17.95 45.24 6.93
C GLY A 170 19.41 45.50 6.56
N ASN A 171 19.72 45.18 5.31
CA ASN A 171 20.94 45.50 4.57
C ASN A 171 22.25 44.83 5.03
N ALA A 172 23.16 44.38 4.16
CA ALA A 172 23.32 44.28 2.70
C ALA A 172 24.81 44.54 2.46
N ALA A 173 25.38 43.80 1.52
CA ALA A 173 26.56 44.15 0.73
C ALA A 173 27.88 44.31 1.52
N ASP A 174 29.04 43.96 1.00
CA ASP A 174 29.45 43.52 -0.32
C ASP A 174 30.81 42.81 -0.16
N SER A 175 31.21 42.10 -1.23
CA SER A 175 32.56 42.02 -1.85
C SER A 175 33.81 42.26 -0.97
N ASP A 176 34.95 41.59 -1.09
CA ASP A 176 35.69 40.85 -2.11
C ASP A 176 36.67 39.96 -1.30
N GLY A 177 37.15 38.80 -1.74
CA GLY A 177 37.96 38.60 -2.93
C GLY A 177 39.44 38.71 -2.58
N ASP A 178 40.15 37.60 -2.82
CA ASP A 178 41.61 37.40 -2.90
C ASP A 178 42.43 37.01 -1.65
N ASP A 179 42.76 35.71 -1.64
CA ASP A 179 44.11 35.15 -1.78
C ASP A 179 45.28 35.88 -1.10
N SER A 180 45.92 35.21 -0.14
CA SER A 180 47.11 34.41 -0.44
C SER A 180 47.81 33.93 0.84
N GLU A 181 48.26 32.69 0.72
CA GLU A 181 49.37 31.99 1.39
C GLU A 181 50.53 32.96 1.75
N ASN A 182 51.40 32.76 2.72
CA ASN A 182 51.97 31.52 3.24
C ASN A 182 52.77 31.85 4.52
N GLU A 183 52.88 30.85 5.38
CA GLU A 183 54.00 30.47 6.27
C GLU A 183 54.99 31.47 6.88
N GLY A 184 55.36 31.16 8.13
CA GLY A 184 56.80 31.09 8.45
C GLY A 184 57.29 31.84 9.69
N VAL A 185 56.91 31.35 10.88
CA VAL A 185 57.80 31.03 12.02
C VAL A 185 58.94 32.01 12.37
N THR A 186 58.92 32.62 13.55
CA THR A 186 59.86 32.35 14.68
C THR A 186 59.60 33.26 15.90
N ASP A 187 59.48 32.62 17.07
CA ASP A 187 59.53 33.10 18.46
C ASP A 187 60.92 33.70 18.85
N PRO A 188 61.21 34.16 20.09
CA PRO A 188 60.39 34.29 21.32
C PRO A 188 60.58 35.62 22.09
N ALA A 189 59.74 35.90 23.10
CA ALA A 189 60.16 36.21 24.49
C ALA A 189 59.04 36.80 25.36
N ALA A 190 58.70 36.02 26.40
CA ALA A 190 58.12 36.34 27.70
C ALA A 190 57.57 37.76 28.00
N THR A 191 56.32 37.82 28.48
CA THR A 191 56.01 38.00 29.92
C THR A 191 54.50 38.12 30.18
N GLY A 192 54.01 37.45 31.22
CA GLY A 192 53.07 38.06 32.17
C GLY A 192 51.55 37.91 31.98
N ALA A 193 50.98 37.10 32.88
CA ALA A 193 49.68 37.27 33.56
C ALA A 193 48.37 36.85 32.87
N ALA A 194 47.74 35.86 33.51
CA ALA A 194 46.49 35.20 33.15
C ALA A 194 45.22 36.05 33.37
N LYS A 195 44.26 35.94 32.43
CA LYS A 195 42.82 36.12 32.68
C LYS A 195 42.01 35.04 31.97
N LYS A 196 41.24 34.26 32.75
CA LYS A 196 40.36 33.16 32.33
C LYS A 196 39.35 33.58 31.24
N LYS A 197 39.43 32.99 30.04
CA LYS A 197 38.36 33.04 29.02
C LYS A 197 37.41 31.83 29.18
N LYS A 198 36.11 32.12 29.29
CA LYS A 198 35.00 31.15 29.23
C LYS A 198 35.10 30.30 27.95
N LYS A 199 35.15 28.97 28.08
CA LYS A 199 34.99 28.01 26.97
C LYS A 199 33.61 28.22 26.31
N ARG A 200 33.58 28.71 25.07
CA ARG A 200 32.39 28.63 24.20
C ARG A 200 32.21 27.17 23.80
N LYS A 201 31.02 26.60 24.04
CA LYS A 201 30.63 25.28 23.52
C LYS A 201 30.75 25.29 21.98
N PRO A 202 31.32 24.26 21.34
CA PRO A 202 31.36 24.20 19.89
C PRO A 202 29.93 24.09 19.35
N LYS A 203 29.56 24.99 18.43
CA LYS A 203 28.33 24.87 17.64
C LYS A 203 28.38 23.52 16.90
N LYS A 204 27.38 22.66 17.12
CA LYS A 204 27.20 21.43 16.34
C LYS A 204 27.21 21.81 14.85
N LYS A 205 28.22 21.35 14.09
CA LYS A 205 28.17 21.35 12.63
C LYS A 205 26.91 20.58 12.24
N LYS A 206 26.02 21.20 11.44
CA LYS A 206 24.92 20.47 10.78
C LYS A 206 25.58 19.35 9.97
N LYS A 207 25.26 18.09 10.31
CA LYS A 207 25.74 16.92 9.59
C LYS A 207 25.20 17.02 8.15
N ALA A 208 26.07 16.93 7.15
CA ALA A 208 25.63 16.94 5.75
C ALA A 208 24.69 15.74 5.52
N THR A 209 23.58 15.97 4.83
CA THR A 209 22.67 14.91 4.40
C THR A 209 23.42 14.01 3.42
N PRO A 210 23.50 12.68 3.65
CA PRO A 210 24.11 11.76 2.69
C PRO A 210 23.44 11.89 1.33
N LYS A 211 24.24 11.96 0.26
CA LYS A 211 23.74 12.05 -1.13
C LYS A 211 23.75 10.70 -1.85
N GLU A 212 24.40 9.69 -1.27
CA GLU A 212 24.63 8.38 -1.89
C GLU A 212 24.36 7.26 -0.88
N GLN A 213 24.04 6.07 -1.40
CA GLN A 213 23.86 4.86 -0.61
C GLN A 213 25.21 4.29 -0.13
N THR A 214 25.22 3.58 1.00
CA THR A 214 26.40 2.87 1.52
C THR A 214 26.49 1.43 1.00
N SER A 215 27.60 0.73 1.27
CA SER A 215 27.74 -0.71 1.05
C SER A 215 28.22 -1.39 2.34
N PRO A 216 27.39 -2.20 3.04
CA PRO A 216 26.00 -2.55 2.72
C PRO A 216 25.06 -1.33 2.75
N PRO A 217 23.88 -1.40 2.09
CA PRO A 217 22.93 -0.29 2.02
C PRO A 217 22.32 -0.05 3.41
N THR A 218 22.45 1.18 3.93
CA THR A 218 21.98 1.56 5.28
C THR A 218 21.32 2.94 5.35
N VAL A 219 21.39 3.73 4.28
CA VAL A 219 20.76 5.06 4.23
C VAL A 219 19.30 4.88 3.82
N PRO A 220 18.32 5.38 4.59
CA PRO A 220 16.92 5.33 4.20
C PRO A 220 16.66 6.00 2.85
N VAL A 221 15.82 5.40 2.01
CA VAL A 221 15.52 5.95 0.67
C VAL A 221 14.85 7.32 0.77
N SER A 222 14.09 7.58 1.83
CA SER A 222 13.48 8.89 2.09
C SER A 222 14.50 10.01 2.33
N VAL A 223 15.73 9.67 2.74
CA VAL A 223 16.85 10.63 2.87
C VAL A 223 17.49 10.91 1.52
N LEU A 224 17.58 9.90 0.65
CA LEU A 224 18.14 10.02 -0.71
C LEU A 224 17.19 10.76 -1.66
N PHE A 225 15.88 10.61 -1.46
CA PHE A 225 14.82 11.20 -2.29
C PHE A 225 13.93 12.15 -1.47
N PRO A 226 14.43 13.35 -1.11
CA PRO A 226 13.67 14.31 -0.30
C PRO A 226 12.40 14.76 -1.02
N GLY A 227 11.34 15.02 -0.26
CA GLY A 227 10.03 15.41 -0.80
C GLY A 227 9.28 14.25 -1.47
N ARG A 228 9.65 13.00 -1.17
CA ARG A 228 9.01 11.78 -1.70
C ARG A 228 9.10 11.65 -3.23
N ASN A 229 10.14 12.24 -3.83
CA ASN A 229 10.40 12.22 -5.27
C ASN A 229 11.15 10.94 -5.66
N TYR A 230 10.51 9.78 -5.47
CA TYR A 230 11.09 8.48 -5.79
C TYR A 230 11.07 8.20 -7.30
N PRO A 231 12.04 7.43 -7.84
CA PRO A 231 12.09 7.08 -9.26
C PRO A 231 10.83 6.32 -9.69
N LYS A 232 10.35 6.62 -10.89
CA LYS A 232 9.30 5.83 -11.54
C LYS A 232 9.84 4.44 -11.91
N GLY A 233 8.94 3.47 -12.02
CA GLY A 233 9.22 2.23 -12.75
C GLY A 233 9.22 2.45 -14.26
N GLU A 234 9.26 1.36 -15.01
CA GLU A 234 9.11 1.39 -16.47
C GLU A 234 7.64 1.68 -16.82
N GLU A 235 7.37 2.86 -17.42
CA GLU A 235 6.03 3.22 -17.92
C GLU A 235 5.86 2.72 -19.35
N VAL A 236 4.85 1.86 -19.56
CA VAL A 236 4.50 1.28 -20.86
C VAL A 236 3.10 1.77 -21.25
N GLU A 237 2.97 2.33 -22.45
CA GLU A 237 1.68 2.75 -22.99
C GLU A 237 0.77 1.53 -23.25
N TYR A 238 -0.53 1.68 -23.00
CA TYR A 238 -1.49 0.66 -23.43
C TYR A 238 -1.64 0.67 -24.95
N LEU A 239 -1.84 -0.52 -25.51
CA LEU A 239 -2.03 -0.71 -26.95
C LEU A 239 -3.52 -0.82 -27.31
N ASN A 240 -3.80 -0.84 -28.62
CA ASN A 240 -5.11 -1.09 -29.21
C ASN A 240 -6.19 -0.09 -28.72
N GLU A 241 -7.39 -0.59 -28.39
CA GLU A 241 -8.54 0.20 -27.94
C GLU A 241 -8.26 1.01 -26.66
N ASN A 242 -7.16 0.75 -25.95
CA ASN A 242 -6.75 1.46 -24.75
C ASN A 242 -5.69 2.56 -24.99
N ASN A 243 -5.24 2.79 -26.23
CA ASN A 243 -4.23 3.80 -26.56
C ASN A 243 -4.66 5.25 -26.27
N PHE A 244 -5.97 5.52 -26.22
CA PHE A 244 -6.51 6.86 -25.95
C PHE A 244 -6.17 7.37 -24.54
N ARG A 245 -5.89 6.45 -23.61
CA ARG A 245 -5.72 6.71 -22.17
C ARG A 245 -4.59 7.68 -21.85
N THR A 246 -3.50 7.64 -22.61
CA THR A 246 -2.31 8.47 -22.38
C THR A 246 -2.62 9.97 -22.48
N THR A 247 -3.48 10.37 -23.42
CA THR A 247 -3.78 11.78 -23.70
C THR A 247 -5.13 12.24 -23.16
N ASN A 248 -5.99 11.30 -22.77
CA ASN A 248 -7.32 11.59 -22.24
C ASN A 248 -7.26 12.39 -20.93
N GLU A 249 -8.00 13.51 -20.87
CA GLU A 249 -7.99 14.43 -19.72
C GLU A 249 -8.51 13.82 -18.43
N GLU A 250 -9.59 13.03 -18.51
CA GLU A 250 -10.16 12.34 -17.34
C GLU A 250 -9.17 11.33 -16.77
N LYS A 251 -8.53 10.52 -17.62
CA LYS A 251 -7.55 9.53 -17.18
C LYS A 251 -6.31 10.18 -16.56
N ARG A 252 -5.83 11.30 -17.12
CA ARG A 252 -4.74 12.07 -16.50
C ARG A 252 -5.14 12.66 -15.15
N HIS A 253 -6.37 13.17 -15.02
CA HIS A 253 -6.86 13.68 -13.74
C HIS A 253 -6.94 12.58 -12.68
N LEU A 254 -7.50 11.41 -13.02
CA LEU A 254 -7.60 10.25 -12.13
C LEU A 254 -6.23 9.75 -11.66
N ASP A 255 -5.25 9.70 -12.58
CA ASP A 255 -3.89 9.27 -12.28
C ASP A 255 -3.16 10.27 -11.36
N ASN A 256 -3.38 11.58 -11.56
CA ASN A 256 -2.79 12.63 -10.74
C ASN A 256 -3.32 12.67 -9.30
N ILE A 257 -4.58 12.27 -9.05
CA ILE A 257 -5.16 12.27 -7.69
C ILE A 257 -4.55 11.15 -6.81
N LYS A 258 -3.96 10.11 -7.40
CA LYS A 258 -3.33 9.00 -6.68
C LYS A 258 -1.84 9.24 -6.36
N ALA A 259 -1.43 10.49 -6.16
CA ALA A 259 -0.02 10.87 -5.98
C ALA A 259 0.66 10.14 -4.79
N ASP A 260 0.00 10.06 -3.63
CA ASP A 260 0.56 9.40 -2.45
C ASP A 260 0.71 7.88 -2.64
N PHE A 261 -0.31 7.26 -3.23
CA PHE A 261 -0.29 5.84 -3.62
C PHE A 261 0.90 5.52 -4.53
N LEU A 262 1.11 6.31 -5.58
CA LEU A 262 2.26 6.11 -6.48
C LEU A 262 3.59 6.35 -5.76
N SER A 263 3.64 7.35 -4.90
CA SER A 263 4.83 7.64 -4.11
C SER A 263 5.21 6.50 -3.17
N ASP A 264 4.23 5.86 -2.50
CA ASP A 264 4.48 4.74 -1.59
C ASP A 264 4.99 3.50 -2.35
N TYR A 265 4.35 3.15 -3.47
CA TYR A 265 4.81 2.07 -4.34
C TYR A 265 6.22 2.31 -4.90
N ARG A 266 6.53 3.53 -5.35
CA ARG A 266 7.87 3.88 -5.85
C ARG A 266 8.93 3.85 -4.75
N ALA A 267 8.58 4.24 -3.52
CA ALA A 267 9.46 4.11 -2.36
C ALA A 267 9.80 2.64 -2.08
N ALA A 268 8.78 1.77 -1.98
CA ALA A 268 8.95 0.34 -1.77
C ALA A 268 9.77 -0.31 -2.89
N ALA A 269 9.49 0.04 -4.15
CA ALA A 269 10.23 -0.48 -5.30
C ALA A 269 11.70 -0.05 -5.32
N GLU A 270 11.98 1.19 -4.91
CA GLU A 270 13.35 1.69 -4.83
C GLU A 270 14.16 0.99 -3.73
N VAL A 271 13.55 0.72 -2.57
CA VAL A 271 14.15 -0.14 -1.55
C VAL A 271 14.44 -1.52 -2.13
N HIS A 272 13.46 -2.15 -2.80
CA HIS A 272 13.61 -3.47 -3.40
C HIS A 272 14.78 -3.52 -4.40
N ARG A 273 14.85 -2.56 -5.33
CA ARG A 273 15.96 -2.42 -6.29
C ARG A 273 17.33 -2.33 -5.62
N GLN A 274 17.49 -1.45 -4.63
CA GLN A 274 18.78 -1.28 -3.96
C GLN A 274 19.19 -2.54 -3.17
N VAL A 275 18.23 -3.17 -2.48
CA VAL A 275 18.48 -4.38 -1.69
C VAL A 275 18.81 -5.57 -2.59
N ARG A 276 18.06 -5.79 -3.67
CA ARG A 276 18.30 -6.94 -4.56
C ARG A 276 19.61 -6.80 -5.34
N GLN A 277 19.99 -5.58 -5.76
CA GLN A 277 21.29 -5.32 -6.38
C GLN A 277 22.43 -5.60 -5.41
N HIS A 278 22.26 -5.30 -4.12
CA HIS A 278 23.22 -5.69 -3.10
C HIS A 278 23.27 -7.22 -2.94
N ALA A 279 22.11 -7.88 -2.85
CA ALA A 279 22.00 -9.33 -2.71
C ALA A 279 22.66 -10.08 -3.88
N GLN A 280 22.38 -9.70 -5.13
CA GLN A 280 23.02 -10.27 -6.33
C GLN A 280 24.57 -10.18 -6.27
N LYS A 281 25.10 -9.08 -5.75
CA LYS A 281 26.55 -8.86 -5.61
C LYS A 281 27.14 -9.73 -4.49
N THR A 282 26.48 -9.83 -3.34
CA THR A 282 27.06 -10.41 -2.12
C THR A 282 26.72 -11.87 -1.86
N ILE A 283 25.61 -12.37 -2.40
CA ILE A 283 25.23 -13.78 -2.25
C ILE A 283 26.23 -14.66 -3.00
N LYS A 284 26.81 -15.64 -2.31
CA LYS A 284 27.79 -16.59 -2.84
C LYS A 284 27.64 -17.97 -2.17
N PRO A 285 27.98 -19.06 -2.88
CA PRO A 285 28.07 -20.39 -2.27
C PRO A 285 28.97 -20.38 -1.01
N GLY A 286 28.59 -21.16 0.00
CA GLY A 286 29.24 -21.22 1.30
C GLY A 286 28.56 -20.37 2.39
N GLN A 287 27.66 -19.45 2.03
CA GLN A 287 26.84 -18.73 3.00
C GLN A 287 25.68 -19.60 3.50
N THR A 288 25.31 -19.45 4.78
CA THR A 288 24.07 -20.05 5.27
C THR A 288 22.87 -19.30 4.70
N LEU A 289 21.77 -20.01 4.44
CA LEU A 289 20.55 -19.34 4.00
C LEU A 289 20.01 -18.37 5.06
N THR A 290 20.29 -18.62 6.33
CA THR A 290 19.95 -17.71 7.44
C THR A 290 20.68 -16.38 7.32
N ASP A 291 21.98 -16.40 7.03
CA ASP A 291 22.77 -15.16 6.87
C ASP A 291 22.31 -14.36 5.65
N ILE A 292 21.99 -15.05 4.55
CA ILE A 292 21.43 -14.42 3.34
C ILE A 292 20.09 -13.74 3.66
N ALA A 293 19.17 -14.45 4.32
CA ALA A 293 17.86 -13.91 4.69
C ALA A 293 18.00 -12.68 5.60
N ASN A 294 18.83 -12.76 6.64
CA ASN A 294 19.05 -11.64 7.55
C ASN A 294 19.68 -10.44 6.83
N SER A 295 20.65 -10.67 5.93
CA SER A 295 21.29 -9.59 5.16
C SER A 295 20.29 -8.81 4.30
N ILE A 296 19.36 -9.51 3.63
CA ILE A 296 18.30 -8.87 2.83
C ILE A 296 17.34 -8.10 3.73
N GLU A 297 16.83 -8.75 4.78
CA GLU A 297 15.81 -8.17 5.65
C GLU A 297 16.31 -6.97 6.46
N ASP A 298 17.55 -7.02 6.94
CA ASP A 298 18.16 -5.90 7.65
C ASP A 298 18.41 -4.72 6.71
N SER A 299 18.74 -4.99 5.44
CA SER A 299 18.85 -3.94 4.43
C SER A 299 17.50 -3.29 4.14
N VAL A 300 16.42 -4.07 4.00
CA VAL A 300 15.05 -3.52 3.82
C VAL A 300 14.65 -2.66 5.01
N ARG A 301 14.85 -3.16 6.25
CA ARG A 301 14.54 -2.39 7.47
C ARG A 301 15.34 -1.10 7.56
N ALA A 302 16.63 -1.13 7.20
CA ALA A 302 17.47 0.07 7.19
C ALA A 302 17.02 1.08 6.12
N LEU A 303 16.66 0.61 4.93
CA LEU A 303 16.32 1.48 3.80
C LEU A 303 14.89 2.05 3.88
N THR A 304 13.98 1.33 4.50
CA THR A 304 12.66 1.86 4.87
C THR A 304 12.76 2.81 6.07
N GLY A 305 13.73 2.60 6.96
CA GLY A 305 13.84 3.30 8.24
C GLY A 305 12.96 2.72 9.33
N HIS A 306 12.36 1.55 9.09
CA HIS A 306 11.44 0.87 9.99
C HIS A 306 12.03 -0.46 10.43
N SER A 307 12.32 -0.55 11.73
CA SER A 307 13.00 -1.71 12.32
C SER A 307 12.04 -2.89 12.55
N GLY A 308 10.73 -2.63 12.61
CA GLY A 308 9.69 -3.58 12.94
C GLY A 308 9.80 -4.17 14.34
N LEU A 309 10.47 -3.49 15.28
CA LEU A 309 10.59 -3.93 16.69
C LEU A 309 9.59 -3.24 17.61
N GLU A 310 9.24 -1.99 17.30
CA GLU A 310 8.20 -1.28 18.03
C GLU A 310 6.82 -1.72 17.53
N GLU A 311 5.85 -1.79 18.44
CA GLU A 311 4.50 -2.19 18.13
C GLU A 311 3.91 -1.27 17.03
N GLY A 312 3.44 -1.87 15.93
CA GLY A 312 2.88 -1.13 14.78
C GLY A 312 3.91 -0.55 13.81
N ASP A 313 5.21 -0.56 14.12
CA ASP A 313 6.26 0.01 13.23
C ASP A 313 6.30 -0.71 11.88
N ALA A 314 6.24 -2.04 11.91
CA ALA A 314 6.20 -2.88 10.71
C ALA A 314 4.91 -2.73 9.88
N LEU A 315 3.87 -2.06 10.38
CA LEU A 315 2.67 -1.72 9.59
C LEU A 315 2.83 -0.41 8.81
N ILE A 316 3.82 0.42 9.15
CA ILE A 316 4.09 1.66 8.44
C ILE A 316 4.91 1.37 7.19
N ALA A 317 6.06 0.70 7.34
CA ALA A 317 6.85 0.19 6.22
C ALA A 317 7.77 -0.93 6.69
N GLY A 318 8.29 -1.71 5.74
CA GLY A 318 9.21 -2.80 6.05
C GLY A 318 9.08 -3.96 5.07
N MET A 319 9.25 -5.18 5.58
CA MET A 319 9.09 -6.42 4.82
C MET A 319 7.62 -6.59 4.44
N GLY A 320 7.32 -6.70 3.15
CA GLY A 320 5.97 -7.02 2.65
C GLY A 320 5.58 -8.47 2.93
N PHE A 321 6.56 -9.37 2.90
CA PHE A 321 6.47 -10.78 3.26
C PHE A 321 7.90 -11.33 3.50
N PRO A 322 8.05 -12.53 4.10
CA PRO A 322 9.38 -13.07 4.41
C PRO A 322 10.24 -13.39 3.19
N THR A 323 11.57 -13.29 3.35
CA THR A 323 12.53 -13.59 2.29
C THR A 323 12.53 -15.09 1.94
N GLY A 324 11.91 -15.43 0.82
CA GLY A 324 11.98 -16.73 0.15
C GLY A 324 13.38 -16.99 -0.42
N LEU A 325 13.96 -18.13 -0.07
CA LEU A 325 15.28 -18.61 -0.49
C LEU A 325 15.20 -20.07 -0.95
N SER A 326 14.16 -20.39 -1.71
CA SER A 326 13.87 -21.75 -2.20
C SER A 326 14.96 -22.23 -3.15
N ILE A 327 15.52 -23.41 -2.90
CA ILE A 327 16.60 -23.98 -3.72
C ILE A 327 16.16 -25.21 -4.53
N ASN A 328 16.66 -25.32 -5.76
CA ASN A 328 16.49 -26.47 -6.66
C ASN A 328 15.01 -26.79 -6.92
N HIS A 329 14.58 -28.02 -6.64
CA HIS A 329 13.19 -28.47 -6.81
C HIS A 329 12.16 -27.72 -5.94
N CYS A 330 12.57 -27.04 -4.86
CA CYS A 330 11.68 -26.17 -4.09
C CYS A 330 11.46 -24.87 -4.87
N ALA A 331 10.24 -24.58 -5.31
CA ALA A 331 9.90 -23.40 -6.11
C ALA A 331 9.69 -22.15 -5.25
N ALA A 332 8.85 -22.24 -4.22
CA ALA A 332 8.40 -21.09 -3.44
C ALA A 332 8.25 -21.40 -1.94
N HIS A 333 8.03 -20.35 -1.13
CA HIS A 333 7.65 -20.41 0.29
C HIS A 333 8.64 -21.07 1.27
N TYR A 334 9.91 -21.23 0.88
CA TYR A 334 10.95 -21.65 1.82
C TYR A 334 11.74 -20.45 2.35
N THR A 335 11.77 -20.27 3.67
CA THR A 335 12.75 -19.43 4.37
C THR A 335 13.29 -20.20 5.58
N PRO A 336 14.56 -20.04 5.99
CA PRO A 336 15.11 -20.81 7.11
C PRO A 336 14.38 -20.48 8.42
N ASN A 337 14.00 -21.51 9.18
CA ASN A 337 13.62 -21.36 10.60
C ASN A 337 14.87 -21.31 11.50
N ALA A 338 14.70 -20.92 12.76
CA ALA A 338 15.79 -20.92 13.74
C ALA A 338 16.48 -22.30 13.82
N GLY A 339 17.82 -22.29 13.84
CA GLY A 339 18.64 -23.52 13.89
C GLY A 339 18.87 -24.20 12.55
N ASN A 340 18.32 -23.68 11.44
CA ASN A 340 18.63 -24.15 10.10
C ASN A 340 20.13 -23.98 9.79
N LYS A 341 20.74 -25.03 9.22
CA LYS A 341 22.17 -25.08 8.86
C LYS A 341 22.39 -25.27 7.36
N MET A 342 21.36 -25.01 6.54
CA MET A 342 21.48 -25.14 5.10
C MET A 342 22.44 -24.09 4.57
N VAL A 343 23.39 -24.53 3.77
CA VAL A 343 24.42 -23.71 3.15
C VAL A 343 24.17 -23.72 1.65
N LEU A 344 24.19 -22.54 1.04
CA LEU A 344 24.08 -22.40 -0.41
C LEU A 344 25.27 -23.07 -1.10
N GLN A 345 25.01 -23.94 -2.06
CA GLN A 345 26.03 -24.69 -2.81
C GLN A 345 26.27 -24.11 -4.20
N GLN A 346 27.39 -24.49 -4.82
CA GLN A 346 27.75 -24.06 -6.17
C GLN A 346 26.70 -24.49 -7.22
N GLY A 347 26.19 -25.70 -7.10
CA GLY A 347 25.21 -26.27 -8.03
C GLY A 347 23.75 -25.97 -7.70
N ASP A 348 23.48 -25.05 -6.76
CA ASP A 348 22.12 -24.68 -6.38
C ASP A 348 21.53 -23.64 -7.34
N VAL A 349 20.23 -23.80 -7.66
CA VAL A 349 19.38 -22.80 -8.30
C VAL A 349 18.46 -22.21 -7.24
N MET A 350 18.75 -20.99 -6.80
CA MET A 350 18.07 -20.33 -5.69
C MET A 350 17.14 -19.23 -6.20
N LYS A 351 15.87 -19.26 -5.79
CA LYS A 351 14.94 -18.15 -5.97
C LYS A 351 15.10 -17.22 -4.77
N VAL A 352 15.35 -15.95 -5.03
CA VAL A 352 15.38 -14.89 -4.03
C VAL A 352 14.13 -14.06 -4.24
N ASP A 353 13.20 -14.21 -3.30
CA ASP A 353 11.87 -13.64 -3.37
C ASP A 353 11.58 -12.89 -2.07
N PHE A 354 11.35 -11.58 -2.14
CA PHE A 354 11.08 -10.79 -0.95
C PHE A 354 10.24 -9.56 -1.27
N GLY A 355 9.31 -9.26 -0.35
CA GLY A 355 8.44 -8.10 -0.49
C GLY A 355 8.97 -6.91 0.28
N VAL A 356 8.70 -5.71 -0.23
CA VAL A 356 8.82 -4.46 0.52
C VAL A 356 7.50 -3.72 0.48
N HIS A 357 7.08 -3.11 1.59
CA HIS A 357 5.90 -2.25 1.58
C HIS A 357 6.14 -0.90 2.25
N VAL A 358 5.34 0.08 1.83
CA VAL A 358 5.14 1.37 2.51
C VAL A 358 3.63 1.62 2.56
N ASN A 359 3.08 1.86 3.75
CA ASN A 359 1.64 2.04 4.01
C ASN A 359 0.76 0.95 3.37
N GLY A 360 1.21 -0.30 3.47
CA GLY A 360 0.55 -1.46 2.88
C GLY A 360 0.62 -1.59 1.35
N CYS A 361 1.28 -0.67 0.64
CA CYS A 361 1.57 -0.81 -0.79
C CYS A 361 2.74 -1.77 -0.98
N ILE A 362 2.44 -3.05 -1.26
CA ILE A 362 3.45 -4.11 -1.33
C ILE A 362 4.01 -4.20 -2.75
N VAL A 363 5.34 -4.12 -2.84
CA VAL A 363 6.09 -4.51 -4.05
C VAL A 363 6.57 -5.93 -3.86
N ASP A 364 5.98 -6.81 -4.66
CA ASP A 364 6.35 -8.19 -4.87
C ASP A 364 7.27 -8.33 -6.10
N SER A 365 8.44 -8.92 -5.92
CA SER A 365 9.42 -9.09 -6.99
C SER A 365 10.52 -10.07 -6.59
N ALA A 366 10.82 -10.97 -7.50
CA ALA A 366 11.72 -12.09 -7.29
C ALA A 366 12.64 -12.29 -8.48
N PHE A 367 13.80 -12.89 -8.22
CA PHE A 367 14.78 -13.28 -9.22
C PHE A 367 15.45 -14.59 -8.86
N THR A 368 15.98 -15.29 -9.86
CA THR A 368 16.74 -16.52 -9.64
C THR A 368 18.24 -16.26 -9.72
N MET A 369 18.99 -16.88 -8.81
CA MET A 369 20.44 -16.96 -8.83
C MET A 369 20.89 -18.41 -9.05
N ALA A 370 21.80 -18.59 -9.99
CA ALA A 370 22.58 -19.80 -10.18
C ALA A 370 24.06 -19.43 -10.35
N PHE A 371 24.96 -20.35 -10.04
CA PHE A 371 26.42 -20.10 -10.07
C PHE A 371 27.15 -20.94 -11.12
N GLU A 372 26.42 -21.75 -11.88
CA GLU A 372 26.93 -22.56 -12.99
C GLU A 372 26.17 -22.21 -14.26
N ASP A 373 26.89 -21.98 -15.35
CA ASP A 373 26.33 -21.52 -16.62
C ASP A 373 25.31 -22.49 -17.24
N LYS A 374 25.36 -23.77 -16.85
CA LYS A 374 24.42 -24.81 -17.30
C LYS A 374 22.95 -24.48 -16.96
N PHE A 375 22.72 -23.60 -16.00
CA PHE A 375 21.37 -23.17 -15.62
C PHE A 375 20.90 -21.90 -16.36
N ASN A 376 21.78 -21.18 -17.06
CA ASN A 376 21.43 -19.93 -17.73
C ASN A 376 20.23 -20.06 -18.69
N PRO A 377 20.11 -21.11 -19.53
CA PRO A 377 18.96 -21.26 -20.41
C PRO A 377 17.64 -21.46 -19.65
N LEU A 378 17.66 -22.10 -18.47
CA LEU A 378 16.47 -22.20 -17.61
C LEU A 378 16.07 -20.83 -17.05
N LEU A 379 17.03 -20.02 -16.60
CA LEU A 379 16.77 -18.68 -16.11
C LEU A 379 16.24 -17.75 -17.22
N GLU A 380 16.82 -17.83 -18.42
CA GLU A 380 16.39 -17.08 -19.60
C GLU A 380 14.95 -17.42 -19.99
N ALA A 381 14.61 -18.72 -20.07
CA ALA A 381 13.26 -19.18 -20.37
C ALA A 381 12.21 -18.57 -19.41
N VAL A 382 12.50 -18.59 -18.11
CA VAL A 382 11.58 -18.05 -17.10
C VAL A 382 11.52 -16.53 -17.13
N LYS A 383 12.66 -15.86 -17.34
CA LYS A 383 12.70 -14.39 -17.46
C LYS A 383 11.90 -13.91 -18.68
N ASP A 384 12.04 -14.58 -19.82
CA ASP A 384 11.31 -14.25 -21.05
C ASP A 384 9.82 -14.55 -20.93
N ALA A 385 9.46 -15.65 -20.26
CA ALA A 385 8.07 -15.97 -19.96
C ALA A 385 7.43 -14.92 -19.02
N THR A 386 8.12 -14.49 -17.96
CA THR A 386 7.66 -13.40 -17.07
C THR A 386 7.51 -12.09 -17.84
N ASN A 387 8.51 -11.70 -18.64
CA ASN A 387 8.42 -10.48 -19.46
C ASN A 387 7.31 -10.56 -20.50
N THR A 388 7.01 -11.74 -21.03
CA THR A 388 5.84 -11.97 -21.88
C THR A 388 4.55 -11.75 -21.11
N GLY A 389 4.41 -12.31 -19.91
CA GLY A 389 3.27 -12.03 -19.03
C GLY A 389 3.08 -10.55 -18.76
N ILE A 390 4.16 -9.83 -18.44
CA ILE A 390 4.15 -8.39 -18.20
C ILE A 390 3.73 -7.64 -19.46
N ARG A 391 4.29 -7.99 -20.63
CA ARG A 391 3.99 -7.34 -21.90
C ARG A 391 2.51 -7.48 -22.28
N GLU A 392 1.96 -8.68 -22.09
CA GLU A 392 0.56 -9.01 -22.43
C GLU A 392 -0.44 -8.54 -21.37
N ALA A 393 -0.02 -8.26 -20.14
CA ALA A 393 -0.89 -7.71 -19.10
C ALA A 393 -1.37 -6.29 -19.45
N GLY A 394 -2.62 -5.98 -19.10
CA GLY A 394 -3.18 -4.65 -19.30
C GLY A 394 -4.67 -4.59 -19.01
N ILE A 395 -5.22 -3.38 -18.91
CA ILE A 395 -6.65 -3.19 -18.66
C ILE A 395 -7.47 -3.90 -19.75
N ASP A 396 -8.54 -4.58 -19.31
CA ASP A 396 -9.44 -5.41 -20.11
C ASP A 396 -8.88 -6.74 -20.65
N VAL A 397 -7.61 -7.04 -20.39
CA VAL A 397 -6.99 -8.31 -20.78
C VAL A 397 -7.48 -9.44 -19.87
N ARG A 398 -7.77 -10.60 -20.47
CA ARG A 398 -8.19 -11.80 -19.74
C ARG A 398 -6.98 -12.56 -19.19
N VAL A 399 -7.02 -12.92 -17.91
CA VAL A 399 -5.91 -13.60 -17.25
C VAL A 399 -5.60 -14.97 -17.87
N GLY A 400 -6.60 -15.71 -18.36
CA GLY A 400 -6.40 -16.99 -19.04
C GLY A 400 -5.64 -16.90 -20.38
N ASP A 401 -5.77 -15.77 -21.09
CA ASP A 401 -5.03 -15.51 -22.33
C ASP A 401 -3.55 -15.22 -22.02
N ILE A 402 -3.28 -14.43 -20.97
CA ILE A 402 -1.91 -14.17 -20.48
C ILE A 402 -1.21 -15.49 -20.14
N GLY A 403 -1.88 -16.39 -19.43
CA GLY A 403 -1.32 -17.72 -19.14
C GLY A 403 -1.01 -18.55 -20.37
N GLY A 404 -1.75 -18.38 -21.46
CA GLY A 404 -1.45 -19.01 -22.75
C GLY A 404 -0.15 -18.50 -23.37
N TYR A 405 0.05 -17.17 -23.40
CA TYR A 405 1.27 -16.55 -23.93
C TYR A 405 2.50 -16.88 -23.09
N ILE A 406 2.36 -16.85 -21.75
CA ILE A 406 3.43 -17.26 -20.82
C ILE A 406 3.85 -18.70 -21.11
N GLN A 407 2.88 -19.61 -21.22
CA GLN A 407 3.16 -21.03 -21.47
C GLN A 407 3.84 -21.26 -22.81
N GLU A 408 3.36 -20.59 -23.87
CA GLU A 408 3.94 -20.72 -25.21
C GLU A 408 5.42 -20.33 -25.21
N VAL A 409 5.77 -19.22 -24.57
CA VAL A 409 7.17 -18.78 -24.47
C VAL A 409 7.97 -19.73 -23.59
N MET A 410 7.50 -20.04 -22.38
CA MET A 410 8.19 -20.94 -21.44
C MET A 410 8.51 -22.31 -22.07
N GLU A 411 7.52 -22.94 -22.69
CA GLU A 411 7.63 -24.30 -23.25
C GLU A 411 8.29 -24.34 -24.63
N SER A 412 8.69 -23.19 -25.19
CA SER A 412 9.54 -23.12 -26.39
C SER A 412 11.02 -23.37 -26.11
N TYR A 413 11.44 -23.34 -24.84
CA TYR A 413 12.83 -23.53 -24.42
C TYR A 413 13.09 -24.99 -24.00
N GLU A 414 14.31 -25.43 -24.27
CA GLU A 414 14.90 -26.63 -23.69
C GLU A 414 16.25 -26.28 -23.04
N VAL A 415 16.64 -27.06 -22.03
CA VAL A 415 17.90 -26.86 -21.29
C VAL A 415 18.63 -28.19 -21.15
N GLU A 416 19.94 -28.19 -21.38
CA GLU A 416 20.81 -29.34 -21.12
C GLU A 416 21.52 -29.16 -19.77
N ILE A 417 21.26 -30.07 -18.83
CA ILE A 417 21.90 -30.08 -17.51
C ILE A 417 22.54 -31.45 -17.31
N ASP A 418 23.87 -31.45 -17.11
CA ASP A 418 24.68 -32.65 -16.87
C ASP A 418 24.45 -33.76 -17.93
N GLY A 419 24.38 -33.36 -19.21
CA GLY A 419 24.21 -34.26 -20.36
C GLY A 419 22.78 -34.76 -20.58
N THR A 420 21.79 -34.21 -19.87
CA THR A 420 20.37 -34.53 -20.06
C THR A 420 19.60 -33.29 -20.51
N THR A 421 18.90 -33.38 -21.64
CA THR A 421 18.03 -32.32 -22.15
C THR A 421 16.64 -32.40 -21.50
N TYR A 422 16.14 -31.26 -21.04
CA TYR A 422 14.82 -31.11 -20.44
C TYR A 422 14.03 -30.04 -21.20
N PRO A 423 12.78 -30.29 -21.61
CA PRO A 423 11.87 -29.19 -21.94
C PRO A 423 11.57 -28.40 -20.66
N VAL A 424 11.59 -27.07 -20.75
CA VAL A 424 11.19 -26.22 -19.62
C VAL A 424 9.66 -26.25 -19.52
N LYS A 425 9.12 -26.52 -18.33
CA LYS A 425 7.67 -26.58 -18.10
C LYS A 425 7.24 -25.50 -17.12
N SER A 426 6.13 -24.82 -17.44
CA SER A 426 5.44 -23.99 -16.45
C SER A 426 4.98 -24.85 -15.26
N ILE A 427 5.18 -24.38 -14.03
CA ILE A 427 4.61 -25.01 -12.85
C ILE A 427 3.11 -24.68 -12.77
N ARG A 428 2.28 -25.54 -13.36
CA ARG A 428 0.87 -25.24 -13.70
C ARG A 428 -0.06 -24.95 -12.53
N ASN A 429 0.35 -25.19 -11.29
CA ASN A 429 -0.40 -24.88 -10.07
C ASN A 429 0.26 -23.77 -9.22
N LEU A 430 1.15 -22.98 -9.81
CA LEU A 430 1.58 -21.67 -9.33
C LEU A 430 1.08 -20.60 -10.29
N ASN A 431 0.86 -19.40 -9.79
CA ASN A 431 0.17 -18.33 -10.50
C ASN A 431 0.64 -16.98 -9.94
N GLY A 432 0.69 -15.95 -10.78
CA GLY A 432 0.70 -14.58 -10.26
C GLY A 432 -0.64 -14.21 -9.64
N HIS A 433 -0.73 -13.00 -9.11
CA HIS A 433 -1.91 -12.59 -8.35
C HIS A 433 -2.08 -11.07 -8.31
N SER A 434 -3.32 -10.62 -8.09
CA SER A 434 -3.54 -9.22 -7.69
C SER A 434 -2.99 -8.98 -6.28
N ILE A 435 -2.55 -7.76 -5.99
CA ILE A 435 -2.07 -7.32 -4.67
C ILE A 435 -3.03 -6.26 -4.15
N LEU A 436 -3.41 -6.36 -2.88
CA LEU A 436 -4.25 -5.38 -2.17
C LEU A 436 -3.46 -4.70 -1.04
N PRO A 437 -3.91 -3.54 -0.53
CA PRO A 437 -3.28 -2.92 0.63
C PRO A 437 -3.19 -3.90 1.81
N TYR A 438 -1.97 -4.13 2.31
CA TYR A 438 -1.68 -5.07 3.41
C TYR A 438 -2.05 -6.55 3.15
N SER A 439 -2.28 -6.93 1.90
CA SER A 439 -2.67 -8.29 1.54
C SER A 439 -2.00 -8.70 0.23
N ILE A 440 -1.08 -9.67 0.34
CA ILE A 440 -0.24 -10.09 -0.79
C ILE A 440 -1.08 -10.76 -1.88
N HIS A 441 -2.02 -11.63 -1.50
CA HIS A 441 -2.95 -12.27 -2.41
C HIS A 441 -4.31 -11.59 -2.35
N GLY A 442 -4.65 -10.87 -3.43
CA GLY A 442 -5.96 -10.28 -3.67
C GLY A 442 -6.98 -11.27 -4.25
N THR A 443 -7.90 -10.77 -5.05
CA THR A 443 -9.06 -11.53 -5.54
C THR A 443 -8.86 -12.20 -6.91
N LYS A 444 -7.80 -11.84 -7.64
CA LYS A 444 -7.54 -12.33 -9.00
C LYS A 444 -6.23 -13.12 -9.04
N SER A 445 -6.22 -14.21 -9.81
CA SER A 445 -5.04 -15.03 -10.09
C SER A 445 -4.65 -14.90 -11.57
N VAL A 446 -3.36 -14.85 -11.83
CA VAL A 446 -2.77 -14.78 -13.18
C VAL A 446 -2.15 -16.14 -13.49
N PRO A 447 -2.82 -16.99 -14.29
CA PRO A 447 -2.28 -18.30 -14.62
C PRO A 447 -1.02 -18.19 -15.47
N ILE A 448 -0.13 -19.17 -15.34
CA ILE A 448 1.10 -19.30 -16.16
C ILE A 448 1.02 -20.46 -17.16
N VAL A 449 -0.21 -20.99 -17.31
CA VAL A 449 -0.62 -21.97 -18.31
C VAL A 449 -1.93 -21.51 -18.93
N LYS A 450 -2.20 -21.92 -20.18
CA LYS A 450 -3.47 -21.61 -20.83
C LYS A 450 -4.64 -22.08 -19.98
N SER A 451 -5.56 -21.18 -19.68
CA SER A 451 -6.76 -21.48 -18.89
C SER A 451 -8.01 -20.95 -19.58
N LYS A 452 -9.19 -21.38 -19.09
CA LYS A 452 -10.49 -20.86 -19.54
C LYS A 452 -10.97 -19.69 -18.66
N ASP A 453 -10.10 -19.14 -17.82
CA ASP A 453 -10.45 -18.03 -16.96
C ASP A 453 -10.58 -16.74 -17.78
N MET A 454 -11.81 -16.22 -17.80
CA MET A 454 -12.18 -15.03 -18.56
C MET A 454 -12.16 -13.76 -17.71
N THR A 455 -11.71 -13.85 -16.45
CA THR A 455 -11.54 -12.70 -15.55
C THR A 455 -10.61 -11.69 -16.18
N LYS A 456 -10.99 -10.41 -16.13
CA LYS A 456 -10.22 -9.32 -16.72
C LYS A 456 -9.42 -8.57 -15.66
N MET A 457 -8.25 -8.09 -16.07
CA MET A 457 -7.52 -7.06 -15.35
C MET A 457 -8.22 -5.70 -15.51
N GLU A 458 -8.32 -4.94 -14.43
CA GLU A 458 -9.07 -3.69 -14.37
C GLU A 458 -8.17 -2.48 -14.10
N GLU A 459 -8.67 -1.30 -14.45
CA GLU A 459 -7.99 -0.03 -14.11
C GLU A 459 -7.84 0.11 -12.60
N GLY A 460 -6.62 0.39 -12.15
CA GLY A 460 -6.28 0.54 -10.74
C GLY A 460 -5.85 -0.76 -10.05
N ASP A 461 -5.98 -1.92 -10.71
CA ASP A 461 -5.42 -3.16 -10.19
C ASP A 461 -3.89 -3.06 -10.06
N VAL A 462 -3.36 -3.77 -9.06
CA VAL A 462 -1.94 -4.04 -8.89
C VAL A 462 -1.75 -5.54 -8.99
N PHE A 463 -0.78 -5.99 -9.77
CA PHE A 463 -0.51 -7.42 -9.96
C PHE A 463 0.96 -7.74 -9.71
N ALA A 464 1.21 -8.84 -9.00
CA ALA A 464 2.39 -9.66 -9.12
C ALA A 464 2.27 -10.49 -10.42
N ILE A 465 3.18 -10.25 -11.37
CA ILE A 465 3.35 -11.11 -12.54
C ILE A 465 4.60 -11.95 -12.33
N GLU A 466 4.39 -13.17 -11.89
CA GLU A 466 5.42 -14.17 -11.64
C GLU A 466 5.23 -15.39 -12.53
N THR A 467 6.35 -16.03 -12.90
CA THR A 467 6.34 -17.31 -13.60
C THR A 467 7.37 -18.24 -13.02
N PHE A 468 7.09 -19.55 -13.11
CA PHE A 468 7.95 -20.60 -12.61
C PHE A 468 8.19 -21.64 -13.67
N GLY A 469 9.45 -21.82 -14.07
CA GLY A 469 9.89 -22.89 -14.97
C GLY A 469 10.50 -24.04 -14.18
N SER A 470 10.25 -25.27 -14.63
CA SER A 470 10.75 -26.49 -14.00
C SER A 470 11.25 -27.51 -15.03
N THR A 471 12.34 -28.20 -14.68
CA THR A 471 12.80 -29.40 -15.40
C THR A 471 12.09 -30.69 -14.94
N GLY A 472 11.22 -30.58 -13.93
CA GLY A 472 10.51 -31.69 -13.30
C GLY A 472 9.15 -31.98 -13.93
N ASN A 473 8.14 -32.14 -13.06
CA ASN A 473 6.77 -32.44 -13.46
C ASN A 473 5.97 -31.18 -13.83
N GLY A 474 6.51 -29.99 -13.58
CA GLY A 474 5.78 -28.74 -13.76
C GLY A 474 4.56 -28.67 -12.83
N TYR A 475 4.70 -29.17 -11.61
CA TYR A 475 3.65 -29.20 -10.59
C TYR A 475 4.29 -29.32 -9.21
N VAL A 476 3.84 -28.47 -8.29
CA VAL A 476 4.36 -28.44 -6.91
C VAL A 476 3.38 -29.07 -5.92
N HIS A 477 3.93 -29.61 -4.84
CA HIS A 477 3.21 -30.07 -3.66
C HIS A 477 3.89 -29.51 -2.42
N GLU A 478 3.17 -29.49 -1.30
CA GLU A 478 3.71 -29.06 -0.03
C GLU A 478 4.73 -30.09 0.51
N ASP A 479 5.91 -29.64 0.91
CA ASP A 479 6.92 -30.45 1.59
C ASP A 479 7.77 -29.57 2.52
N MET A 480 8.61 -30.18 3.35
CA MET A 480 9.52 -29.53 4.29
C MET A 480 8.80 -28.83 5.46
N GLU A 481 9.58 -28.21 6.34
CA GLU A 481 9.03 -27.51 7.50
C GLU A 481 8.43 -26.15 7.11
N THR A 482 7.18 -25.91 7.47
CA THR A 482 6.52 -24.61 7.30
C THR A 482 7.27 -23.50 8.02
N SER A 483 7.47 -22.40 7.30
CA SER A 483 8.12 -21.19 7.81
C SER A 483 7.25 -19.95 7.66
N HIS A 484 6.43 -19.87 6.61
CA HIS A 484 5.58 -18.72 6.29
C HIS A 484 4.16 -18.88 6.86
N TYR A 485 3.62 -17.77 7.35
CA TYR A 485 2.29 -17.67 7.92
C TYR A 485 1.69 -16.28 7.61
N ALA A 486 0.38 -16.18 7.50
CA ALA A 486 -0.30 -14.89 7.43
C ALA A 486 -1.61 -14.94 8.22
N LYS A 487 -2.04 -13.81 8.78
CA LYS A 487 -3.36 -13.74 9.42
C LYS A 487 -4.43 -13.66 8.33
N THR A 488 -5.45 -14.51 8.43
CA THR A 488 -6.60 -14.47 7.53
C THR A 488 -7.43 -13.20 7.81
N GLY A 489 -7.70 -12.40 6.79
CA GLY A 489 -8.36 -11.10 6.93
C GLY A 489 -9.80 -11.21 7.42
N ASP A 490 -10.53 -12.22 6.93
CA ASP A 490 -11.95 -12.51 7.16
C ASP A 490 -12.17 -13.76 8.03
N ALA A 491 -11.21 -14.07 8.90
CA ALA A 491 -11.29 -15.22 9.79
C ALA A 491 -12.60 -15.22 10.60
N SER A 492 -13.25 -16.38 10.66
CA SER A 492 -14.41 -16.59 11.53
C SER A 492 -14.06 -16.29 12.99
N ASN A 493 -15.00 -15.71 13.74
CA ASN A 493 -14.80 -15.45 15.16
C ASN A 493 -14.81 -16.76 15.97
N VAL A 494 -13.63 -17.38 16.11
CA VAL A 494 -13.45 -18.64 16.85
C VAL A 494 -12.94 -18.33 18.26
N PRO A 495 -13.68 -18.73 19.32
CA PRO A 495 -13.22 -18.54 20.70
C PRO A 495 -11.93 -19.32 20.98
N LEU A 496 -10.81 -18.61 21.07
CA LEU A 496 -9.54 -19.19 21.51
C LEU A 496 -9.60 -19.53 23.00
N ARG A 497 -9.31 -20.78 23.38
CA ARG A 497 -9.22 -21.20 24.79
C ARG A 497 -7.80 -21.11 25.34
N LEU A 498 -6.80 -21.34 24.48
CA LEU A 498 -5.40 -21.38 24.86
C LEU A 498 -4.84 -19.95 25.05
N SER A 499 -4.29 -19.65 26.23
CA SER A 499 -3.73 -18.32 26.54
C SER A 499 -2.56 -17.94 25.64
N SER A 500 -1.67 -18.89 25.33
CA SER A 500 -0.54 -18.65 24.43
C SER A 500 -0.99 -18.32 23.00
N ALA A 501 -2.09 -18.91 22.51
CA ALA A 501 -2.66 -18.57 21.20
C ALA A 501 -3.22 -17.14 21.19
N LYS A 502 -3.92 -16.72 22.25
CA LYS A 502 -4.42 -15.33 22.37
C LYS A 502 -3.28 -14.30 22.41
N GLN A 503 -2.26 -14.59 23.22
CA GLN A 503 -1.08 -13.73 23.34
C GLN A 503 -0.37 -13.60 21.99
N LEU A 504 -0.14 -14.73 21.31
CA LEU A 504 0.50 -14.73 20.00
C LEU A 504 -0.34 -14.01 18.93
N LEU A 505 -1.66 -14.19 18.91
CA LEU A 505 -2.55 -13.48 17.98
C LEU A 505 -2.48 -11.97 18.18
N ASN A 506 -2.40 -11.50 19.43
CA ASN A 506 -2.22 -10.08 19.71
C ASN A 506 -0.89 -9.56 19.15
N VAL A 507 0.21 -10.32 19.33
CA VAL A 507 1.52 -9.99 18.74
C VAL A 507 1.42 -9.93 17.22
N ILE A 508 0.84 -10.94 16.57
CA ILE A 508 0.67 -10.99 15.11
C ILE A 508 -0.15 -9.78 14.63
N THR A 509 -1.29 -9.52 15.25
CA THR A 509 -2.19 -8.44 14.84
C THR A 509 -1.52 -7.07 14.95
N LYS A 510 -0.77 -6.84 16.02
CA LYS A 510 -0.13 -5.54 16.30
C LYS A 510 1.14 -5.29 15.50
N ASN A 511 1.83 -6.33 15.04
CA ASN A 511 3.11 -6.19 14.33
C ASN A 511 2.99 -6.45 12.84
N PHE A 512 2.12 -7.37 12.41
CA PHE A 512 2.01 -7.78 11.01
C PHE A 512 0.63 -7.48 10.41
N GLY A 513 -0.42 -7.39 11.24
CA GLY A 513 -1.78 -7.23 10.72
C GLY A 513 -2.14 -8.42 9.83
N THR A 514 -2.36 -8.19 8.54
CA THR A 514 -2.56 -9.24 7.51
C THR A 514 -1.33 -9.50 6.63
N LEU A 515 -0.22 -8.78 6.84
CA LEU A 515 1.03 -9.06 6.14
C LEU A 515 1.57 -10.45 6.53
N PRO A 516 2.13 -11.21 5.58
CA PRO A 516 2.81 -12.46 5.89
C PRO A 516 4.03 -12.25 6.80
N PHE A 517 4.29 -13.22 7.66
CA PHE A 517 5.42 -13.27 8.57
C PHE A 517 6.02 -14.69 8.60
N CYS A 518 7.23 -14.83 9.16
CA CYS A 518 7.84 -16.13 9.41
C CYS A 518 8.23 -16.32 10.87
N ARG A 519 8.59 -17.55 11.25
CA ARG A 519 9.01 -17.89 12.61
C ARG A 519 10.17 -17.02 13.11
N ARG A 520 11.16 -16.72 12.26
CA ARG A 520 12.29 -15.83 12.61
C ARG A 520 11.83 -14.43 13.00
N TYR A 521 10.70 -13.94 12.46
CA TYR A 521 10.19 -12.61 12.82
C TYR A 521 9.59 -12.62 14.22
N LEU A 522 8.89 -13.71 14.59
CA LEU A 522 8.45 -13.92 15.96
C LEU A 522 9.63 -14.05 16.94
N ASP A 523 10.67 -14.79 16.56
CA ASP A 523 11.90 -14.92 17.36
C ASP A 523 12.55 -13.55 17.60
N ARG A 524 12.63 -12.71 16.55
CA ARG A 524 13.19 -11.35 16.62
C ARG A 524 12.37 -10.41 17.51
N LEU A 525 11.06 -10.63 17.62
CA LEU A 525 10.17 -9.94 18.57
C LEU A 525 10.26 -10.52 20.00
N GLY A 526 11.19 -11.44 20.26
CA GLY A 526 11.39 -12.06 21.56
C GLY A 526 10.30 -13.07 21.93
N GLN A 527 9.52 -13.57 20.97
CA GLN A 527 8.55 -14.63 21.24
C GLN A 527 9.28 -15.96 21.42
N GLU A 528 8.95 -16.68 22.50
CA GLU A 528 9.50 -18.00 22.79
C GLU A 528 8.39 -19.04 22.90
N LYS A 529 8.69 -20.32 22.61
CA LYS A 529 7.78 -21.46 22.80
C LYS A 529 6.37 -21.27 22.19
N TYR A 530 6.28 -20.48 21.12
CA TYR A 530 5.02 -20.05 20.52
C TYR A 530 4.37 -21.09 19.60
N LEU A 531 5.08 -22.15 19.21
CA LEU A 531 4.61 -23.13 18.22
C LEU A 531 3.26 -23.77 18.57
N LEU A 532 3.00 -24.06 19.85
CA LEU A 532 1.69 -24.59 20.27
C LEU A 532 0.58 -23.56 20.05
N GLY A 533 0.84 -22.29 20.36
CA GLY A 533 -0.09 -21.18 20.11
C GLY A 533 -0.33 -20.99 18.61
N LEU A 534 0.75 -20.99 17.82
CA LEU A 534 0.70 -20.83 16.37
C LEU A 534 -0.10 -21.96 15.70
N ASN A 535 0.17 -23.22 16.06
CA ASN A 535 -0.57 -24.38 15.54
C ASN A 535 -2.06 -24.32 15.92
N ASN A 536 -2.39 -23.77 17.09
CA ASN A 536 -3.79 -23.58 17.50
C ASN A 536 -4.47 -22.50 16.66
N LEU A 537 -3.78 -21.40 16.32
CA LEU A 537 -4.30 -20.37 15.42
C LEU A 537 -4.51 -20.90 14.00
N VAL A 538 -3.58 -21.73 13.51
CA VAL A 538 -3.70 -22.41 12.21
C VAL A 538 -4.89 -23.37 12.18
N SER A 539 -5.01 -24.22 13.19
CA SER A 539 -6.13 -25.17 13.30
C SER A 539 -7.49 -24.46 13.44
N ALA A 540 -7.50 -23.22 13.92
CA ALA A 540 -8.70 -22.39 14.06
C ALA A 540 -9.02 -21.58 12.78
N GLY A 541 -8.17 -21.61 11.75
CA GLY A 541 -8.35 -20.80 10.53
C GLY A 541 -8.18 -19.30 10.73
N ILE A 542 -7.50 -18.88 11.81
CA ILE A 542 -7.20 -17.47 12.09
C ILE A 542 -5.89 -17.03 11.44
N VAL A 543 -4.94 -17.98 11.37
CA VAL A 543 -3.66 -17.83 10.69
C VAL A 543 -3.59 -18.92 9.64
N GLU A 544 -3.20 -18.57 8.43
CA GLU A 544 -2.91 -19.54 7.37
C GLU A 544 -1.42 -19.90 7.40
N ALA A 545 -1.12 -21.16 7.09
CA ALA A 545 0.23 -21.68 6.98
C ALA A 545 0.57 -21.87 5.51
N TYR A 546 1.72 -21.38 5.07
CA TYR A 546 2.20 -21.50 3.70
C TYR A 546 3.48 -22.36 3.70
N PRO A 547 3.36 -23.70 3.61
CA PRO A 547 4.52 -24.57 3.54
C PRO A 547 5.29 -24.38 2.22
N PRO A 548 6.58 -24.75 2.18
CA PRO A 548 7.36 -24.79 0.95
C PRO A 548 6.69 -25.62 -0.15
N LEU A 549 6.75 -25.11 -1.37
CA LEU A 549 6.13 -25.72 -2.55
C LEU A 549 7.21 -26.34 -3.43
N VAL A 550 7.22 -27.66 -3.56
CA VAL A 550 8.30 -28.41 -4.20
C VAL A 550 7.82 -29.23 -5.40
N ASP A 551 8.60 -29.24 -6.48
CA ASP A 551 8.47 -30.21 -7.59
C ASP A 551 9.25 -31.49 -7.24
N LYS A 552 9.28 -32.46 -8.16
CA LYS A 552 10.01 -33.72 -8.07
C LYS A 552 11.47 -33.49 -7.66
N LYS A 553 11.88 -34.10 -6.55
CA LYS A 553 13.27 -34.13 -6.10
C LYS A 553 14.25 -34.47 -7.24
N GLY A 554 15.29 -33.66 -7.36
CA GLY A 554 16.29 -33.73 -8.43
C GLY A 554 15.97 -32.86 -9.64
N SER A 555 14.80 -32.23 -9.71
CA SER A 555 14.54 -31.15 -10.67
C SER A 555 15.14 -29.82 -10.21
N TYR A 556 15.15 -28.87 -11.13
CA TYR A 556 15.50 -27.48 -10.91
C TYR A 556 14.30 -26.60 -11.25
N THR A 557 14.08 -25.57 -10.43
CA THR A 557 13.04 -24.56 -10.66
C THR A 557 13.66 -23.17 -10.61
N ALA A 558 13.16 -22.28 -11.46
CA ALA A 558 13.51 -20.87 -11.53
C ALA A 558 12.24 -20.01 -11.51
N GLN A 559 12.35 -18.78 -11.01
CA GLN A 559 11.31 -17.76 -10.87
C GLN A 559 11.86 -16.38 -11.28
N TYR A 560 11.01 -15.60 -11.94
CA TYR A 560 11.16 -14.16 -12.10
C TYR A 560 9.82 -13.48 -11.90
N GLU A 561 9.84 -12.29 -11.32
CA GLU A 561 8.61 -11.59 -10.96
C GLU A 561 8.74 -10.07 -10.90
N HIS A 562 7.69 -9.39 -11.37
CA HIS A 562 7.51 -7.97 -11.12
C HIS A 562 6.10 -7.62 -10.65
N THR A 563 6.03 -6.58 -9.81
CA THR A 563 4.80 -5.85 -9.57
C THR A 563 4.53 -4.89 -10.72
N ILE A 564 3.29 -4.87 -11.22
CA ILE A 564 2.80 -3.90 -12.18
C ILE A 564 1.60 -3.12 -11.63
N LEU A 565 1.53 -1.83 -11.94
CA LEU A 565 0.39 -0.97 -11.63
C LEU A 565 -0.37 -0.69 -12.91
N LEU A 566 -1.65 -1.07 -12.96
CA LEU A 566 -2.53 -0.74 -14.09
C LEU A 566 -3.12 0.65 -13.91
N ARG A 567 -2.27 1.68 -14.06
CA ARG A 567 -2.68 3.07 -13.88
C ARG A 567 -3.68 3.50 -14.98
N PRO A 568 -4.47 4.56 -14.74
CA PRO A 568 -5.44 5.05 -15.73
C PRO A 568 -4.82 5.40 -17.08
N THR A 569 -3.57 5.89 -17.11
CA THR A 569 -2.88 6.39 -18.31
C THR A 569 -1.91 5.39 -18.92
N VAL A 570 -1.17 4.64 -18.08
CA VAL A 570 -0.10 3.72 -18.49
C VAL A 570 -0.09 2.47 -17.61
N LYS A 571 0.60 1.42 -18.05
CA LYS A 571 1.04 0.33 -17.17
C LYS A 571 2.42 0.69 -16.64
N GLU A 572 2.61 0.74 -15.32
CA GLU A 572 3.93 0.97 -14.71
C GLU A 572 4.46 -0.35 -14.15
N VAL A 573 5.55 -0.88 -14.70
CA VAL A 573 6.30 -2.02 -14.12
C VAL A 573 7.14 -1.46 -12.97
N ILE A 574 6.50 -1.32 -11.81
CA ILE A 574 7.01 -0.50 -10.70
C ILE A 574 8.33 -1.01 -10.16
N SER A 575 8.52 -2.34 -10.13
CA SER A 575 9.73 -2.98 -9.62
C SER A 575 10.80 -3.20 -10.69
N ARG A 576 10.59 -2.77 -11.94
CA ARG A 576 11.63 -2.85 -12.98
C ARG A 576 12.91 -2.12 -12.52
N GLY A 577 14.07 -2.68 -12.86
CA GLY A 577 15.37 -2.05 -12.66
C GLY A 577 16.34 -2.47 -13.77
N ASP A 578 17.58 -1.99 -13.70
CA ASP A 578 18.61 -2.27 -14.71
C ASP A 578 19.07 -3.74 -14.74
N ASP A 579 18.66 -4.53 -13.75
CA ASP A 579 19.08 -5.92 -13.53
C ASP A 579 18.16 -6.95 -14.19
N PHE A 580 16.83 -6.80 -14.11
CA PHE A 580 15.91 -7.72 -14.78
C PHE A 580 14.56 -7.14 -15.16
#